data_AF-A0A3G3BTG1-F1
#
_entry.id   AF-A0A3G3BTG1-F1
#
_cell.length_a   1.000
_cell.length_b   1.000
_cell.length_c   1.000
_cell.angle_alpha   90.00
_cell.angle_beta   90.00
_cell.angle_gamma   90.00
#
_symmetry.space_group_name_H-M   'P 1'
#
loop_
_entity.id
_entity.type
_entity.pdbx_description
1 polymer ?
#
loop_
_entity_poly.entity_id
_entity_poly.type
_entity_poly.pdbx_seq_one_letter_code
_entity_poly.pdbx_strand_id
1 'polypeptide(L)'
;MTLQSSSVLLVLLQFYSLKLMVAAMPTCQLEGDLVQSAHHLLRDLGADFPEHCLPYNANISFPSSAFPAATANHPQCHKSLWVVHESLREAGLVFQDNDIPVGEGGVTWNDQKLEDFQNLQYRLVEEGSCLSSVNGSGVLSSYFSNVTAVLQEQDSAACGWMALRRDLLWVLKSALQKHRTCFTWRGVH
;
A
#
# COMPACT_ATOMS: atom_id res chain seq x y z
N MET A 1 -52.16 -18.69 -21.97
CA MET A 1 -50.82 -19.18 -21.57
C MET A 1 -49.75 -18.29 -22.19
N THR A 2 -49.53 -17.08 -21.68
CA THR A 2 -48.57 -16.11 -22.26
C THR A 2 -47.77 -15.34 -21.20
N LEU A 3 -48.26 -15.28 -19.95
CA LEU A 3 -47.56 -14.59 -18.87
C LEU A 3 -46.23 -15.27 -18.48
N GLN A 4 -46.13 -16.60 -18.57
CA GLN A 4 -44.98 -17.36 -18.09
C GLN A 4 -43.73 -17.19 -18.96
N SER A 5 -43.91 -16.90 -20.27
CA SER A 5 -42.81 -16.68 -21.21
C SER A 5 -42.16 -15.29 -21.07
N SER A 6 -42.94 -14.28 -20.64
CA SER A 6 -42.46 -12.90 -20.46
C SER A 6 -41.57 -12.76 -19.22
N SER A 7 -41.95 -13.43 -18.11
CA SER A 7 -41.16 -13.45 -16.88
C SER A 7 -39.81 -14.15 -17.04
N VAL A 8 -39.75 -15.26 -17.80
CA VAL A 8 -38.48 -15.97 -18.06
C VAL A 8 -37.53 -15.10 -18.91
N LEU A 9 -38.06 -14.38 -19.91
CA LEU A 9 -37.26 -13.48 -20.74
C LEU A 9 -36.70 -12.29 -19.92
N LEU A 10 -37.50 -11.70 -19.04
CA LEU A 10 -37.06 -10.63 -18.14
C LEU A 10 -35.96 -11.09 -17.18
N VAL A 11 -36.11 -12.29 -16.61
CA VAL A 11 -35.10 -12.87 -15.72
C VAL A 11 -33.80 -13.13 -16.47
N LEU A 12 -33.86 -13.68 -17.69
CA LEU A 12 -32.66 -13.87 -18.53
C LEU A 12 -31.98 -12.54 -18.86
N LEU A 13 -32.76 -11.52 -19.26
CA LEU A 13 -32.23 -10.17 -19.53
C LEU A 13 -31.54 -9.56 -18.30
N GLN A 14 -32.12 -9.73 -17.10
CA GLN A 14 -31.52 -9.28 -15.84
C GLN A 14 -30.21 -10.02 -15.53
N PHE A 15 -30.16 -11.34 -15.73
CA PHE A 15 -28.91 -12.09 -15.57
C PHE A 15 -27.84 -11.67 -16.58
N TYR A 16 -28.21 -11.43 -17.83
CA TYR A 16 -27.28 -10.95 -18.87
C TYR A 16 -26.76 -9.54 -18.58
N SER A 17 -27.63 -8.63 -18.14
CA SER A 17 -27.23 -7.27 -17.76
C SER A 17 -26.36 -7.26 -16.49
N LEU A 18 -26.63 -8.13 -15.51
CA LEU A 18 -25.75 -8.32 -14.35
C LEU A 18 -24.37 -8.86 -14.75
N LYS A 19 -24.32 -9.85 -15.66
CA LYS A 19 -23.06 -10.39 -16.20
C LYS A 19 -22.24 -9.33 -16.93
N LEU A 20 -22.89 -8.49 -17.73
CA LEU A 20 -22.25 -7.38 -18.44
C LEU A 20 -21.72 -6.32 -17.47
N MET A 21 -22.48 -5.96 -16.43
CA MET A 21 -22.02 -5.01 -15.41
C MET A 21 -20.81 -5.53 -14.63
N VAL A 22 -20.80 -6.82 -14.26
CA VAL A 22 -19.65 -7.44 -13.57
C VAL A 22 -18.41 -7.52 -14.47
N ALA A 23 -18.59 -7.82 -15.76
CA ALA A 23 -17.48 -7.84 -16.73
C ALA A 23 -16.94 -6.45 -17.08
N ALA A 24 -17.76 -5.40 -16.92
CA ALA A 24 -17.40 -4.02 -17.18
C ALA A 24 -16.80 -3.28 -15.97
N MET A 25 -16.79 -3.88 -14.78
CA MET A 25 -16.11 -3.27 -13.63
C MET A 25 -14.60 -3.25 -13.89
N PRO A 26 -13.96 -2.07 -13.88
CA PRO A 26 -12.53 -1.99 -14.06
C PRO A 26 -11.84 -2.80 -12.96
N THR A 27 -10.95 -3.70 -13.34
CA THR A 27 -10.08 -4.37 -12.39
C THR A 27 -9.12 -3.34 -11.83
N CYS A 28 -9.31 -2.97 -10.57
CA CYS A 28 -8.41 -2.06 -9.89
C CYS A 28 -7.05 -2.74 -9.70
N GLN A 29 -6.00 -2.17 -10.29
CA GLN A 29 -4.69 -2.80 -10.41
C GLN A 29 -3.58 -1.81 -10.13
N LEU A 30 -2.45 -2.31 -9.61
CA LEU A 30 -1.22 -1.56 -9.45
C LEU A 30 -0.15 -2.16 -10.37
N GLU A 31 0.64 -1.30 -11.00
CA GLU A 31 1.76 -1.71 -11.84
C GLU A 31 2.92 -2.23 -10.97
N GLY A 32 3.22 -3.53 -11.08
CA GLY A 32 4.21 -4.22 -10.27
C GLY A 32 5.63 -3.68 -10.45
N ASP A 33 5.98 -3.23 -11.67
CA ASP A 33 7.28 -2.64 -11.98
C ASP A 33 7.51 -1.32 -11.22
N LEU A 34 6.45 -0.53 -11.02
CA LEU A 34 6.52 0.71 -10.23
C LEU A 34 6.63 0.41 -8.75
N VAL A 35 5.84 -0.55 -8.24
CA VAL A 35 5.92 -0.99 -6.85
C VAL A 35 7.32 -1.54 -6.53
N GLN A 36 7.92 -2.27 -7.48
CA GLN A 36 9.29 -2.74 -7.38
C GLN A 36 10.30 -1.60 -7.38
N SER A 37 10.10 -0.60 -8.24
CA SER A 37 10.95 0.60 -8.31
C SER A 37 10.88 1.41 -7.01
N ALA A 38 9.68 1.62 -6.47
CA ALA A 38 9.46 2.26 -5.17
C ALA A 38 10.15 1.51 -4.03
N HIS A 39 10.05 0.17 -4.02
CA HIS A 39 10.79 -0.66 -3.06
C HIS A 39 12.31 -0.50 -3.18
N HIS A 40 12.87 -0.46 -4.40
CA HIS A 40 14.31 -0.24 -4.59
C HIS A 40 14.76 1.14 -4.10
N LEU A 41 14.00 2.18 -4.39
CA LEU A 41 14.32 3.53 -3.92
C LEU A 41 14.34 3.61 -2.39
N LEU A 42 13.33 3.05 -1.71
CA LEU A 42 13.32 2.96 -0.24
C LEU A 42 14.50 2.14 0.30
N ARG A 43 14.86 1.05 -0.38
CA ARG A 43 15.94 0.15 0.07
C ARG A 43 17.25 0.91 0.04
N ASP A 44 17.48 1.64 -1.04
CA ASP A 44 18.74 2.33 -1.30
C ASP A 44 18.74 3.78 -0.80
N LEU A 45 17.73 4.17 -0.01
CA LEU A 45 17.48 5.53 0.48
C LEU A 45 18.56 6.00 1.46
N GLY A 46 19.11 5.11 2.28
CA GLY A 46 20.12 5.44 3.28
C GLY A 46 20.69 4.21 3.97
N ALA A 47 21.40 4.40 5.08
CA ALA A 47 22.03 3.32 5.85
C ALA A 47 21.02 2.31 6.42
N ASP A 48 21.53 1.20 6.96
CA ASP A 48 20.73 0.17 7.61
C ASP A 48 20.00 0.68 8.86
N PHE A 49 19.04 -0.11 9.37
CA PHE A 49 18.28 0.23 10.57
C PHE A 49 19.21 0.35 11.80
N PRO A 50 19.26 1.48 12.52
CA PRO A 50 20.22 1.66 13.60
C PRO A 50 19.86 0.85 14.84
N GLU A 51 20.85 0.24 15.50
CA GLU A 51 20.62 -0.55 16.72
C GLU A 51 20.00 0.28 17.85
N HIS A 52 20.36 1.56 17.97
CA HIS A 52 19.79 2.45 18.98
C HIS A 52 18.28 2.71 18.77
N CYS A 53 17.73 2.42 17.59
CA CYS A 53 16.31 2.53 17.29
C CYS A 53 15.51 1.27 17.65
N LEU A 54 16.17 0.18 18.06
CA LEU A 54 15.50 -1.07 18.44
C LEU A 54 14.52 -0.94 19.62
N PRO A 55 14.72 -0.10 20.65
CA PRO A 55 13.74 0.08 21.72
C PRO A 55 12.40 0.62 21.23
N TYR A 56 12.41 1.54 20.25
CA TYR A 56 11.20 2.07 19.61
C TYR A 56 10.49 1.02 18.74
N ASN A 57 11.23 0.01 18.27
CA ASN A 57 10.73 -1.04 17.39
C ASN A 57 9.67 -1.95 18.05
N ALA A 58 9.76 -2.18 19.36
CA ALA A 58 8.81 -3.02 20.09
C ALA A 58 7.37 -2.47 20.04
N ASN A 59 7.21 -1.15 19.85
CA ASN A 59 5.92 -0.47 19.86
C ASN A 59 5.38 -0.12 18.46
N ILE A 60 6.23 -0.21 17.43
CA ILE A 60 5.91 0.24 16.07
C ILE A 60 6.35 -0.84 15.08
N SER A 61 5.43 -1.74 14.76
CA SER A 61 5.63 -2.77 13.74
C SER A 61 4.37 -2.86 12.89
N PHE A 62 4.57 -2.91 11.58
CA PHE A 62 3.45 -3.07 10.66
C PHE A 62 2.65 -4.35 10.97
N PRO A 63 1.32 -4.26 11.07
CA PRO A 63 0.49 -5.41 11.41
C PRO A 63 0.45 -6.39 10.24
N SER A 64 1.23 -7.48 10.31
CA SER A 64 1.27 -8.48 9.24
C SER A 64 -0.08 -9.15 8.97
N SER A 65 -1.00 -9.10 9.95
CA SER A 65 -2.40 -9.53 9.82
C SER A 65 -3.22 -8.70 8.84
N ALA A 66 -2.74 -7.52 8.42
CA ALA A 66 -3.37 -6.73 7.37
C ALA A 66 -3.29 -7.41 6.00
N PHE A 67 -2.22 -8.18 5.75
CA PHE A 67 -2.08 -8.96 4.53
C PHE A 67 -2.98 -10.19 4.57
N PRO A 68 -3.64 -10.52 3.45
CA PRO A 68 -4.38 -11.75 3.34
C PRO A 68 -3.47 -12.97 3.21
N ALA A 69 -4.06 -14.17 3.31
CA ALA A 69 -3.37 -15.39 2.93
C ALA A 69 -2.88 -15.33 1.47
N ALA A 70 -1.69 -15.88 1.20
CA ALA A 70 -1.06 -15.91 -0.12
C ALA A 70 -1.78 -16.89 -1.08
N THR A 71 -3.01 -16.55 -1.45
CA THR A 71 -3.81 -17.26 -2.46
C THR A 71 -4.21 -16.27 -3.55
N ALA A 72 -4.10 -16.67 -4.81
CA ALA A 72 -4.30 -15.80 -5.97
C ALA A 72 -5.78 -15.65 -6.37
N ASN A 73 -6.70 -15.54 -5.41
CA ASN A 73 -8.11 -15.29 -5.71
C ASN A 73 -8.43 -13.79 -5.68
N HIS A 74 -9.51 -13.39 -6.35
CA HIS A 74 -9.86 -11.98 -6.53
C HIS A 74 -10.00 -11.20 -5.19
N PRO A 75 -10.70 -11.70 -4.15
CA PRO A 75 -10.77 -11.01 -2.86
C PRO A 75 -9.41 -10.82 -2.18
N GLN A 76 -8.54 -11.84 -2.21
CA GLN A 76 -7.19 -11.70 -1.62
C GLN A 76 -6.31 -10.76 -2.44
N CYS A 77 -6.42 -10.77 -3.78
CA CYS A 77 -5.69 -9.79 -4.59
C CYS A 77 -6.15 -8.37 -4.31
N HIS A 78 -7.46 -8.12 -4.27
CA HIS A 78 -7.99 -6.82 -3.90
C HIS A 78 -7.47 -6.37 -2.53
N LYS A 79 -7.51 -7.25 -1.52
CA LYS A 79 -7.02 -6.92 -0.18
C LYS A 79 -5.51 -6.66 -0.16
N SER A 80 -4.72 -7.41 -0.91
CA SER A 80 -3.25 -7.23 -0.99
C SER A 80 -2.87 -5.91 -1.66
N LEU A 81 -3.52 -5.58 -2.77
CA LEU A 81 -3.34 -4.31 -3.47
C LEU A 81 -3.79 -3.15 -2.57
N TRP A 82 -4.92 -3.28 -1.89
CA TRP A 82 -5.39 -2.31 -0.91
C TRP A 82 -4.37 -2.06 0.21
N VAL A 83 -3.73 -3.09 0.76
CA VAL A 83 -2.68 -2.91 1.78
C VAL A 83 -1.53 -2.06 1.25
N VAL A 84 -1.08 -2.32 0.01
CA VAL A 84 -0.02 -1.54 -0.63
C VAL A 84 -0.45 -0.09 -0.84
N HIS A 85 -1.62 0.11 -1.44
CA HIS A 85 -2.17 1.44 -1.72
C HIS A 85 -2.35 2.27 -0.44
N GLU A 86 -2.99 1.69 0.58
CA GLU A 86 -3.22 2.37 1.85
C GLU A 86 -1.90 2.71 2.53
N SER A 87 -0.94 1.78 2.55
CA SER A 87 0.36 2.03 3.19
C SER A 87 1.14 3.14 2.49
N LEU A 88 1.10 3.18 1.16
CA LEU A 88 1.72 4.25 0.39
C LEU A 88 1.00 5.59 0.61
N ARG A 89 -0.33 5.61 0.66
CA ARG A 89 -1.09 6.83 0.89
C ARG A 89 -0.84 7.41 2.27
N GLU A 90 -1.00 6.61 3.32
CA GLU A 90 -0.82 7.06 4.70
C GLU A 90 0.62 7.47 4.98
N ALA A 91 1.62 6.77 4.42
CA ALA A 91 3.00 7.23 4.48
C ALA A 91 3.20 8.58 3.77
N GLY A 92 2.50 8.81 2.66
CA GLY A 92 2.49 10.09 1.96
C GLY A 92 1.97 11.23 2.85
N LEU A 93 0.92 10.97 3.63
CA LEU A 93 0.42 11.92 4.63
C LEU A 93 1.46 12.17 5.73
N VAL A 94 2.12 11.12 6.24
CA VAL A 94 3.19 11.28 7.23
C VAL A 94 4.34 12.16 6.69
N PHE A 95 4.73 11.99 5.42
CA PHE A 95 5.71 12.86 4.76
C PHE A 95 5.26 14.31 4.60
N GLN A 96 3.96 14.56 4.43
CA GLN A 96 3.42 15.92 4.28
C GLN A 96 3.27 16.63 5.63
N ASP A 97 2.92 15.90 6.67
CA ASP A 97 2.57 16.45 7.98
C ASP A 97 3.77 16.56 8.94
N ASN A 98 4.93 15.98 8.61
CA ASN A 98 6.08 15.92 9.50
C ASN A 98 7.38 16.22 8.76
N ASP A 99 8.24 17.01 9.41
CA ASP A 99 9.58 17.30 8.90
C ASP A 99 10.51 16.10 9.11
N ILE A 100 11.33 15.82 8.09
CA ILE A 100 12.41 14.84 8.20
C ILE A 100 13.62 15.52 8.88
N PRO A 101 14.07 15.04 10.05
CA PRO A 101 15.20 15.64 10.74
C PRO A 101 16.48 15.42 9.91
N VAL A 102 17.13 16.51 9.52
CA VAL A 102 18.40 16.53 8.80
C VAL A 102 19.55 16.93 9.74
N GLY A 103 20.73 16.33 9.55
CA GLY A 103 21.93 16.66 10.34
C GLY A 103 22.18 15.73 11.53
N GLU A 104 22.82 16.25 12.58
CA GLU A 104 23.20 15.46 13.77
C GLU A 104 21.94 14.97 14.51
N GLY A 105 21.86 13.65 14.73
CA GLY A 105 20.66 13.01 15.29
C GLY A 105 19.51 12.79 14.31
N GLY A 106 19.66 13.22 13.04
CA GLY A 106 18.70 13.03 11.96
C GLY A 106 18.94 11.77 11.12
N VAL A 107 18.14 11.61 10.06
CA VAL A 107 18.36 10.54 9.07
C VAL A 107 19.33 11.02 7.98
N THR A 108 20.15 10.09 7.47
CA THR A 108 21.13 10.34 6.40
C THR A 108 20.62 9.82 5.06
N TRP A 109 19.41 10.25 4.69
CA TRP A 109 18.76 9.80 3.46
C TRP A 109 19.26 10.57 2.23
N ASN A 110 19.25 9.91 1.08
CA ASN A 110 19.56 10.51 -0.20
C ASN A 110 18.34 11.28 -0.72
N ASP A 111 18.45 12.61 -0.77
CA ASP A 111 17.35 13.50 -1.14
C ASP A 111 16.75 13.18 -2.53
N GLN A 112 17.59 12.90 -3.53
CA GLN A 112 17.11 12.57 -4.87
C GLN A 112 16.28 11.28 -4.87
N LYS A 113 16.73 10.24 -4.15
CA LYS A 113 15.98 8.98 -4.05
C LYS A 113 14.70 9.14 -3.24
N LEU A 114 14.70 10.02 -2.24
CA LEU A 114 13.49 10.35 -1.50
C LEU A 114 12.46 11.02 -2.41
N GLU A 115 12.89 12.02 -3.17
CA GLU A 115 12.04 12.73 -4.15
C GLU A 115 11.49 11.77 -5.21
N ASP A 116 12.37 10.95 -5.81
CA ASP A 116 11.97 9.93 -6.80
C ASP A 116 10.96 8.94 -6.21
N PHE A 117 11.14 8.55 -4.93
CA PHE A 117 10.22 7.68 -4.22
C PHE A 117 8.86 8.35 -4.01
N GLN A 118 8.84 9.60 -3.53
CA GLN A 118 7.61 10.36 -3.28
C GLN A 118 6.84 10.61 -4.59
N ASN A 119 7.55 10.85 -5.70
CA ASN A 119 6.94 10.95 -7.03
C ASN A 119 6.28 9.63 -7.48
N LEU A 120 6.96 8.49 -7.30
CA LEU A 120 6.37 7.18 -7.59
C LEU A 120 5.23 6.82 -6.64
N GLN A 121 5.35 7.16 -5.37
CA GLN A 121 4.31 6.99 -4.36
C GLN A 121 3.04 7.75 -4.76
N TYR A 122 3.15 9.03 -5.13
CA TYR A 122 2.03 9.83 -5.61
C TYR A 122 1.34 9.16 -6.80
N ARG A 123 2.12 8.75 -7.82
CA ARG A 123 1.59 8.06 -9.00
C ARG A 123 0.86 6.75 -8.64
N LEU A 124 1.44 5.92 -7.79
CA LEU A 124 0.85 4.64 -7.36
C LEU A 124 -0.44 4.84 -6.55
N VAL A 125 -0.51 5.90 -5.74
CA VAL A 125 -1.71 6.25 -4.98
C VAL A 125 -2.84 6.72 -5.91
N GLU A 126 -2.52 7.53 -6.93
CA GLU A 126 -3.48 7.98 -7.94
C GLU A 126 -4.00 6.82 -8.81
N GLU A 127 -3.10 6.01 -9.36
CA GLU A 127 -3.45 4.82 -10.16
C GLU A 127 -4.29 3.82 -9.36
N GLY A 128 -4.01 3.68 -8.06
CA GLY A 128 -4.72 2.79 -7.14
C GLY A 128 -5.95 3.39 -6.48
N SER A 129 -6.41 4.59 -6.85
CA SER A 129 -7.50 5.30 -6.17
C SER A 129 -8.79 4.48 -6.01
N CYS A 130 -9.09 3.56 -6.93
CA CYS A 130 -10.21 2.62 -6.84
C CYS A 130 -10.09 1.56 -5.71
N LEU A 131 -8.92 1.42 -5.09
CA LEU A 131 -8.72 0.58 -3.90
C LEU A 131 -9.18 1.30 -2.62
N SER A 132 -9.32 2.63 -2.66
CA SER A 132 -9.66 3.41 -1.47
C SER A 132 -10.95 2.89 -0.83
N SER A 133 -10.88 2.48 0.43
CA SER A 133 -12.07 2.06 1.16
C SER A 133 -12.74 3.28 1.80
N VAL A 134 -14.07 3.37 1.72
CA VAL A 134 -14.84 4.39 2.48
C VAL A 134 -14.67 4.22 4.00
N ASN A 135 -14.32 3.01 4.45
CA ASN A 135 -13.98 2.70 5.83
C ASN A 135 -12.51 2.25 5.91
N GLY A 136 -11.60 3.20 6.17
CA GLY A 136 -10.20 2.89 6.44
C GLY A 136 -10.09 1.79 7.51
N SER A 137 -9.22 0.82 7.31
CA SER A 137 -9.10 -0.26 8.30
C SER A 137 -8.49 0.32 9.58
N GLY A 138 -9.17 0.14 10.71
CA GLY A 138 -8.65 0.56 12.02
C GLY A 138 -7.27 -0.02 12.37
N VAL A 139 -6.88 -1.13 11.70
CA VAL A 139 -5.59 -1.79 11.89
C VAL A 139 -4.43 -0.95 11.34
N LEU A 140 -4.57 -0.37 10.14
CA LEU A 140 -3.52 0.47 9.55
C LEU A 140 -3.49 1.86 10.20
N SER A 141 -4.65 2.44 10.53
CA SER A 141 -4.69 3.75 11.20
C SER A 141 -4.00 3.72 12.57
N SER A 142 -4.17 2.65 13.36
CA SER A 142 -3.46 2.50 14.63
C SER A 142 -1.94 2.42 14.43
N TYR A 143 -1.48 1.73 13.40
CA TYR A 143 -0.05 1.66 13.07
C TYR A 143 0.52 3.03 12.74
N PHE A 144 -0.11 3.76 11.81
CA PHE A 144 0.36 5.09 11.40
C PHE A 144 0.27 6.10 12.55
N SER A 145 -0.75 6.02 13.41
CA SER A 145 -0.81 6.82 14.63
C SER A 145 0.38 6.57 15.57
N ASN A 146 0.83 5.31 15.71
CA ASN A 146 1.99 4.99 16.53
C ASN A 146 3.30 5.50 15.91
N VAL A 147 3.44 5.40 14.58
CA VAL A 147 4.57 6.00 13.85
C VAL A 147 4.62 7.49 14.11
N THR A 148 3.51 8.21 13.89
CA THR A 148 3.44 9.66 14.09
C THR A 148 3.72 10.06 15.53
N ALA A 149 3.24 9.30 16.52
CA ALA A 149 3.56 9.57 17.92
C ALA A 149 5.08 9.53 18.20
N VAL A 150 5.81 8.57 17.61
CA VAL A 150 7.27 8.47 17.77
C VAL A 150 8.02 9.51 16.94
N LEU A 151 7.46 9.96 15.82
CA LEU A 151 7.99 11.11 15.08
C LEU A 151 7.93 12.41 15.89
N GLN A 152 6.89 12.55 16.72
CA GLN A 152 6.63 13.74 17.52
C GLN A 152 7.28 13.70 18.92
N GLU A 153 7.71 12.52 19.38
CA GLU A 153 8.44 12.37 20.63
C GLU A 153 9.87 12.92 20.51
N GLN A 154 10.36 13.51 21.60
CA GLN A 154 11.66 14.16 21.65
C GLN A 154 12.78 13.12 21.44
N ASP A 155 13.77 13.48 20.63
CA ASP A 155 14.96 12.66 20.32
C ASP A 155 14.68 11.30 19.62
N SER A 156 13.43 10.98 19.28
CA SER A 156 13.05 9.73 18.63
C SER A 156 12.65 9.86 17.16
N ALA A 157 12.56 11.09 16.63
CA ALA A 157 12.07 11.35 15.29
C ALA A 157 12.81 10.55 14.21
N ALA A 158 14.14 10.50 14.26
CA ALA A 158 14.93 9.70 13.32
C ALA A 158 14.59 8.20 13.38
N CYS A 159 14.33 7.67 14.57
CA CYS A 159 13.91 6.28 14.74
C CYS A 159 12.50 6.02 14.20
N GLY A 160 11.57 6.98 14.35
CA GLY A 160 10.25 6.91 13.72
C GLY A 160 10.34 6.81 12.19
N TRP A 161 11.19 7.64 11.56
CA TRP A 161 11.44 7.60 10.12
C TRP A 161 12.09 6.29 9.67
N MET A 162 13.06 5.78 10.42
CA MET A 162 13.69 4.48 10.13
C MET A 162 12.70 3.32 10.29
N ALA A 163 11.78 3.38 11.26
CA ALA A 163 10.71 2.40 11.42
C ALA A 163 9.73 2.41 10.25
N LEU A 164 9.27 3.61 9.84
CA LEU A 164 8.39 3.76 8.67
C LEU A 164 9.05 3.22 7.40
N ARG A 165 10.31 3.57 7.13
CA ARG A 165 11.07 3.06 5.97
C ARG A 165 11.15 1.53 5.98
N ARG A 166 11.54 0.94 7.12
CA ARG A 166 11.67 -0.52 7.27
C ARG A 166 10.35 -1.24 6.99
N ASP A 167 9.26 -0.72 7.51
CA ASP A 167 7.95 -1.35 7.41
C ASP A 167 7.34 -1.18 6.02
N LEU A 168 7.49 -0.02 5.39
CA LEU A 168 7.14 0.15 3.97
C LEU A 168 7.93 -0.80 3.08
N LEU A 169 9.24 -0.94 3.32
CA LEU A 169 10.06 -1.92 2.62
C LEU A 169 9.49 -3.34 2.77
N TRP A 170 9.12 -3.72 3.99
CA TRP A 170 8.51 -5.02 4.26
C TRP A 170 7.17 -5.21 3.55
N VAL A 171 6.31 -4.18 3.53
CA VAL A 171 5.00 -4.20 2.85
C VAL A 171 5.18 -4.43 1.35
N LEU A 172 5.99 -3.59 0.70
CA LEU A 172 6.18 -3.67 -0.75
C LEU A 172 6.83 -5.00 -1.13
N LYS A 173 7.85 -5.45 -0.39
CA LYS A 173 8.49 -6.74 -0.61
C LYS A 173 7.52 -7.90 -0.43
N SER A 174 6.75 -7.90 0.64
CA SER A 174 5.78 -8.96 0.93
C SER A 174 4.72 -9.07 -0.16
N ALA A 175 4.22 -7.93 -0.63
CA ALA A 175 3.25 -7.90 -1.72
C ALA A 175 3.87 -8.43 -3.03
N LEU A 176 5.05 -7.95 -3.42
CA LEU A 176 5.75 -8.39 -4.64
C LEU A 176 6.13 -9.88 -4.63
N GLN A 177 6.44 -10.44 -3.46
CA GLN A 177 6.86 -11.85 -3.33
C GLN A 177 5.69 -12.82 -3.16
N LYS A 178 4.72 -12.49 -2.30
CA LYS A 178 3.62 -13.40 -1.94
C LYS A 178 2.36 -13.21 -2.78
N HIS A 179 2.21 -12.02 -3.38
CA HIS A 179 1.01 -11.62 -4.13
C HIS A 179 1.37 -11.12 -5.53
N ARG A 180 2.49 -11.61 -6.10
CA ARG A 180 3.01 -11.21 -7.42
C ARG A 180 1.96 -11.24 -8.53
N THR A 181 1.09 -12.25 -8.52
CA THR A 181 0.04 -12.46 -9.53
C THR A 181 -1.10 -11.45 -9.45
N CYS A 182 -1.17 -10.64 -8.40
CA CYS A 182 -2.19 -9.62 -8.22
C CYS A 182 -1.84 -8.29 -8.92
N PHE A 183 -0.59 -8.10 -9.31
CA PHE A 183 -0.11 -6.89 -9.99
C PHE A 183 -0.21 -7.04 -11.51
N THR A 184 -0.34 -5.91 -12.20
CA THR A 184 -0.07 -5.84 -13.63
C THR A 184 1.43 -5.71 -13.85
N TRP A 185 1.93 -6.44 -14.84
CA TRP A 185 3.33 -6.39 -15.23
C TRP A 185 3.38 -5.93 -16.68
N ARG A 186 4.24 -4.96 -17.02
CA ARG A 186 4.45 -4.66 -18.44
C ARG A 186 5.13 -5.87 -19.04
N GLY A 187 4.47 -6.51 -19.99
CA GLY A 187 5.06 -7.63 -20.71
C GLY A 187 6.36 -7.17 -21.38
N VAL A 188 7.45 -7.90 -21.15
CA VAL A 188 8.49 -7.98 -22.17
C VAL A 188 7.80 -8.60 -23.38
N HIS A 189 7.57 -7.80 -24.42
CA HIS A 189 7.11 -8.30 -25.71
C HIS A 189 8.11 -9.30 -26.29
#